data_AF-A0A7X6YGJ9-F1
#
_entry.id   AF-A0A7X6YGJ9-F1
#
_cell.length_a   1.000
_cell.length_b   1.000
_cell.length_c   1.000
_cell.angle_alpha   90.00
_cell.angle_beta   90.00
_cell.angle_gamma   90.00
#
_symmetry.space_group_name_H-M   'P 1'
#
loop_
_entity.id
_entity.type
_entity.pdbx_description
1 polymer ?
#
loop_
_entity_poly.entity_id
_entity_poly.type
_entity_poly.pdbx_seq_one_letter_code
_entity_poly.pdbx_strand_id
1 'polypeptide(L)'
;MDEAGMGDGSMTGIKQKMSLASRGARYQTVVAAVLMSVLPMLLIGYVAVSTYLPDDHYALISKVVVIVMTVVLAMCGYAILYKYPENIVKLRHYLKEIAEGELPEAISLLNSEDDLKAIEGYLNTVLEELRRKVLHLEHQLRVTRHMKNELESQQKELLEAERHRVMIQSVAAACHHIGQPTTVLSAHLQMLRTRATSDKEREQVEECNRAVDAIAEVLDKLRRVSEYRTVPYMTSYDGHATTPGNAILDIETHGGVRT
;
A
#
# COMPACT_ATOMS: atom_id res chain seq x y z
N MET A 1 -12.79 -23.00 9.44
CA MET A 1 -13.81 -22.00 9.11
C MET A 1 -14.37 -21.52 10.43
N ASP A 2 -13.65 -20.59 11.06
CA ASP A 2 -14.01 -19.94 12.31
C ASP A 2 -13.92 -18.44 12.05
N GLU A 3 -14.98 -17.89 11.47
CA GLU A 3 -15.25 -16.45 11.49
C GLU A 3 -16.27 -16.18 12.59
N ALA A 4 -15.78 -15.95 13.81
CA ALA A 4 -16.62 -15.43 14.87
C ALA A 4 -15.78 -14.59 15.84
N GLY A 5 -16.08 -13.30 15.88
CA GLY A 5 -15.80 -12.47 17.05
C GLY A 5 -14.64 -11.50 16.89
N MET A 6 -14.86 -10.41 16.14
CA MET A 6 -14.04 -9.22 16.33
C MET A 6 -14.86 -7.94 16.13
N GLY A 7 -15.28 -7.35 17.24
CA GLY A 7 -15.07 -5.90 17.42
C GLY A 7 -16.26 -4.94 17.29
N ASP A 8 -17.45 -5.23 17.83
CA ASP A 8 -18.53 -4.22 17.96
C ASP A 8 -18.57 -3.56 19.36
N GLY A 9 -17.41 -3.17 19.89
CA GLY A 9 -17.27 -2.68 21.28
C GLY A 9 -16.82 -1.24 21.46
N SER A 10 -16.42 -0.52 20.39
CA SER A 10 -15.68 0.75 20.54
C SER A 10 -16.41 2.00 20.04
N MET A 11 -17.51 1.87 19.27
CA MET A 11 -18.12 3.04 18.60
C MET A 11 -19.15 3.82 19.44
N THR A 12 -19.59 3.33 20.61
CA THR A 12 -20.61 4.01 21.43
C THR A 12 -20.04 5.11 22.34
N GLY A 13 -18.72 5.11 22.61
CA GLY A 13 -18.07 6.13 23.45
C GLY A 13 -17.78 7.47 22.75
N ILE A 14 -17.78 7.51 21.42
CA ILE A 14 -17.41 8.71 20.64
C ILE A 14 -18.63 9.63 20.39
N LYS A 15 -19.83 9.06 20.26
CA LYS A 15 -21.04 9.84 19.93
C LYS A 15 -21.50 10.81 21.03
N GLN A 16 -21.10 10.61 22.29
CA GLN A 16 -21.59 11.41 23.41
C GLN A 16 -20.77 12.69 23.69
N LYS A 17 -19.70 12.96 22.94
CA LYS A 17 -18.83 14.14 23.14
C LYS A 17 -18.85 15.17 22.01
N MET A 18 -19.77 15.06 21.03
CA MET A 18 -19.84 16.00 19.90
C MET A 18 -20.75 17.21 20.10
N SER A 19 -21.25 17.47 21.31
CA SER A 19 -21.87 18.76 21.64
C SER A 19 -20.81 19.79 22.05
N LEU A 20 -19.85 20.06 21.15
CA LEU A 20 -18.81 21.09 21.27
C LEU A 20 -19.32 22.47 20.82
N ALA A 21 -20.58 22.79 21.13
CA ALA A 21 -20.98 24.18 21.19
C ALA A 21 -20.35 24.76 22.46
N SER A 22 -19.10 25.21 22.34
CA SER A 22 -18.33 25.86 23.40
C SER A 22 -19.25 26.84 24.16
N ARG A 23 -19.51 26.50 25.42
CA ARG A 23 -20.31 27.37 26.28
C ARG A 23 -19.61 28.73 26.41
N GLY A 24 -18.28 28.74 26.49
CA GLY A 24 -17.45 29.95 26.56
C GLY A 24 -17.66 30.91 25.40
N ALA A 25 -17.49 30.45 24.16
CA ALA A 25 -17.64 31.27 22.97
C ALA A 25 -19.08 31.79 22.80
N ARG A 26 -20.09 31.00 23.16
CA ARG A 26 -21.49 31.46 23.18
C ARG A 26 -21.68 32.55 24.23
N TYR A 27 -21.15 32.39 25.44
CA TYR A 27 -21.23 33.45 26.45
C TYR A 27 -20.48 34.71 26.01
N GLN A 28 -19.29 34.61 25.42
CA GLN A 28 -18.51 35.77 24.99
C GLN A 28 -19.12 36.48 23.79
N THR A 29 -19.67 35.75 22.81
CA THR A 29 -20.40 36.35 21.69
C THR A 29 -21.70 37.00 22.16
N VAL A 30 -22.43 36.39 23.09
CA VAL A 30 -23.62 37.00 23.70
C VAL A 30 -23.25 38.22 24.52
N VAL A 31 -22.21 38.16 25.36
CA VAL A 31 -21.73 39.30 26.16
C VAL A 31 -21.24 40.43 25.26
N ALA A 32 -20.47 40.13 24.21
CA ALA A 32 -20.02 41.13 23.24
C ALA A 32 -21.20 41.72 22.46
N ALA A 33 -22.17 40.91 22.02
CA ALA A 33 -23.37 41.40 21.36
C ALA A 33 -24.20 42.31 22.28
N VAL A 34 -24.39 41.91 23.55
CA VAL A 34 -25.10 42.69 24.57
C VAL A 34 -24.35 44.00 24.86
N LEU A 35 -23.02 43.96 25.02
CA LEU A 35 -22.19 45.16 25.20
C LEU A 35 -22.23 46.07 23.96
N MET A 36 -22.32 45.52 22.75
CA MET A 36 -22.40 46.32 21.53
C MET A 36 -23.81 46.85 21.25
N SER A 37 -24.89 46.21 21.74
CA SER A 37 -26.26 46.62 21.45
C SER A 37 -26.93 47.38 22.59
N VAL A 38 -26.81 46.89 23.83
CA VAL A 38 -27.56 47.41 24.99
C VAL A 38 -26.93 48.69 25.54
N LEU A 39 -25.60 48.76 25.58
CA LEU A 39 -24.88 49.94 26.09
C LEU A 39 -25.12 51.19 25.23
N PRO A 40 -24.97 51.14 23.89
CA PRO A 40 -25.28 52.30 23.05
C PRO A 40 -26.75 52.70 23.12
N MET A 41 -27.67 51.73 23.25
CA MET A 41 -29.10 52.01 23.38
C MET A 41 -29.42 52.70 24.72
N LEU A 42 -28.87 52.22 25.84
CA LEU A 42 -28.99 52.88 27.15
C LEU A 42 -28.35 54.27 27.15
N LEU A 43 -27.24 54.44 26.41
CA LEU A 43 -26.58 55.73 26.24
C LEU A 43 -27.49 56.75 25.54
N ILE A 44 -28.07 56.35 24.42
CA ILE A 44 -29.00 57.19 23.65
C ILE A 44 -30.18 57.58 24.52
N GLY A 45 -30.70 56.63 25.31
CA GLY A 45 -31.76 56.89 26.30
C GLY A 45 -31.34 57.92 27.36
N TYR A 46 -30.17 57.75 27.99
CA TYR A 46 -29.65 58.69 28.98
C TYR A 46 -29.42 60.09 28.41
N VAL A 47 -28.81 60.18 27.23
CA VAL A 47 -28.57 61.46 26.54
C VAL A 47 -29.90 62.13 26.17
N ALA A 48 -30.88 61.38 25.68
CA ALA A 48 -32.21 61.91 25.39
C ALA A 48 -32.87 62.48 26.66
N VAL A 49 -32.98 61.68 27.73
CA VAL A 49 -33.62 62.08 28.98
C VAL A 49 -32.92 63.30 29.62
N SER A 50 -31.59 63.32 29.65
CA SER A 50 -30.79 64.43 30.19
C SER A 50 -30.77 65.69 29.31
N THR A 51 -31.31 65.63 28.10
CA THR A 51 -31.46 66.81 27.23
C THR A 51 -32.85 67.42 27.34
N TYR A 52 -33.87 66.61 27.66
CA TYR A 52 -35.25 67.07 27.83
C TYR A 52 -35.60 67.56 29.25
N LEU A 53 -34.83 67.19 30.28
CA LEU A 53 -35.02 67.67 31.66
C LEU A 53 -34.06 68.82 31.97
N PRO A 54 -34.55 70.05 32.19
CA PRO A 54 -33.72 71.20 32.48
C PRO A 54 -33.45 71.31 33.99
N ASP A 55 -32.26 70.92 34.44
CA ASP A 55 -31.62 71.58 35.59
C ASP A 55 -30.15 71.14 35.75
N ASP A 56 -29.32 72.13 36.06
CA ASP A 56 -28.00 72.07 36.70
C ASP A 56 -26.69 72.07 35.86
N HIS A 57 -25.69 72.79 36.39
CA HIS A 57 -24.38 73.07 35.77
C HIS A 57 -23.45 71.84 35.64
N TYR A 58 -23.79 70.70 36.27
CA TYR A 58 -23.06 69.43 36.15
C TYR A 58 -23.42 68.63 34.88
N ALA A 59 -24.32 69.14 34.03
CA ALA A 59 -24.82 68.45 32.85
C ALA A 59 -23.78 68.22 31.73
N LEU A 60 -22.74 69.06 31.60
CA LEU A 60 -21.79 68.93 30.49
C LEU A 60 -20.71 67.86 30.77
N ILE A 61 -20.11 67.89 31.97
CA ILE A 61 -19.02 66.98 32.35
C ILE A 61 -19.52 65.53 32.38
N SER A 62 -20.70 65.30 32.96
CA SER A 62 -21.33 63.98 33.01
C SER A 62 -21.59 63.41 31.59
N LYS A 63 -22.06 64.24 30.64
CA LYS A 63 -22.27 63.82 29.24
C LYS A 63 -20.97 63.38 28.56
N VAL A 64 -19.88 64.13 28.75
CA VAL A 64 -18.58 63.79 28.14
C VAL A 64 -18.03 62.47 28.69
N VAL A 65 -18.06 62.28 30.02
CA VAL A 65 -17.58 61.05 30.66
C VAL A 65 -18.35 59.82 30.16
N VAL A 66 -19.67 59.94 30.04
CA VAL A 66 -20.55 58.86 29.57
C VAL A 66 -20.25 58.46 28.12
N ILE A 67 -20.03 59.44 27.24
CA ILE A 67 -19.62 59.19 25.84
C ILE A 67 -18.27 58.49 25.79
N VAL A 68 -17.27 58.99 26.51
CA VAL A 68 -15.92 58.40 26.53
C VAL A 68 -15.96 56.96 27.02
N MET A 69 -16.66 56.68 28.12
CA MET A 69 -16.80 55.31 28.65
C MET A 69 -17.47 54.37 27.65
N THR A 70 -18.42 54.85 26.86
CA THR A 70 -19.08 54.02 25.85
C THR A 70 -18.20 53.73 24.66
N VAL A 71 -17.42 54.72 24.20
CA VAL A 71 -16.42 54.48 23.15
C VAL A 71 -15.39 53.45 23.61
N VAL A 72 -14.92 53.55 24.86
CA VAL A 72 -13.97 52.57 25.43
C VAL A 72 -14.61 51.18 25.49
N LEU A 73 -15.84 51.05 25.98
CA LEU A 73 -16.54 49.76 26.05
C LEU A 73 -16.81 49.17 24.66
N ALA A 74 -17.18 50.00 23.68
CA ALA A 74 -17.36 49.58 22.29
C ALA A 74 -16.05 49.11 21.67
N MET A 75 -14.94 49.83 21.89
CA MET A 75 -13.61 49.41 21.42
C MET A 75 -13.15 48.10 22.07
N CYS A 76 -13.39 47.92 23.38
CA CYS A 76 -13.10 46.67 24.06
C CYS A 76 -13.94 45.50 23.50
N GLY A 77 -15.25 45.71 23.30
CA GLY A 77 -16.12 44.70 22.68
C GLY A 77 -15.65 44.33 21.27
N TYR A 78 -15.29 45.32 20.46
CA TYR A 78 -14.79 45.11 19.10
C TYR A 78 -13.45 44.35 19.09
N ALA A 79 -12.53 44.72 19.99
CA ALA A 79 -11.24 44.04 20.14
C ALA A 79 -11.40 42.56 20.54
N ILE A 80 -12.37 42.22 21.38
CA ILE A 80 -12.69 40.83 21.72
C ILE A 80 -13.24 40.10 20.49
N LEU A 81 -14.17 40.72 19.75
CA LEU A 81 -14.79 40.09 18.59
C LEU A 81 -13.81 39.84 17.44
N TYR A 82 -12.83 40.74 17.23
CA TYR A 82 -11.86 40.64 16.14
C TYR A 82 -10.91 39.44 16.26
N LYS A 83 -10.67 38.91 17.46
CA LYS A 83 -9.76 37.77 17.68
C LYS A 83 -10.31 36.44 17.14
N TYR A 84 -11.62 36.22 17.15
CA TYR A 84 -12.20 34.93 16.72
C TYR A 84 -12.13 34.69 15.20
N PRO A 85 -12.50 35.65 14.33
CA PRO A 85 -12.42 35.47 12.89
C PRO A 85 -11.02 35.07 12.40
N GLU A 86 -9.96 35.65 12.99
CA GLU A 86 -8.59 35.34 12.59
C GLU A 86 -8.23 33.87 12.82
N ASN A 87 -8.57 33.33 14.00
CA ASN A 87 -8.34 31.92 14.32
C ASN A 87 -9.17 30.97 13.44
N ILE A 88 -10.40 31.36 13.07
CA ILE A 88 -11.24 30.57 12.15
C ILE A 88 -10.65 30.54 10.73
N VAL A 89 -10.13 31.67 10.24
CA VAL A 89 -9.48 31.73 8.92
C VAL A 89 -8.23 30.83 8.88
N LYS A 90 -7.42 30.83 9.94
CA LYS A 90 -6.26 29.93 10.06
C LYS A 90 -6.65 28.47 10.10
N LEU A 91 -7.65 28.12 10.91
CA LEU A 91 -8.17 26.75 10.99
C LEU A 91 -8.65 26.27 9.61
N ARG A 92 -9.37 27.12 8.87
CA ARG A 92 -9.80 26.82 7.50
C ARG A 92 -8.61 26.57 6.57
N HIS A 93 -7.53 27.34 6.70
CA HIS A 93 -6.34 27.15 5.90
C HIS A 93 -5.66 25.80 6.19
N TYR A 94 -5.47 25.46 7.47
CA TYR A 94 -4.91 24.15 7.85
C TYR A 94 -5.79 22.97 7.40
N LEU A 95 -7.12 23.10 7.52
CA LEU A 95 -8.03 22.07 7.02
C LEU A 95 -7.94 21.92 5.49
N LYS A 96 -7.68 23.02 4.77
CA LYS A 96 -7.47 23.00 3.33
C LYS A 96 -6.16 22.27 2.97
N GLU A 97 -5.06 22.57 3.65
CA GLU A 97 -3.77 21.87 3.46
C GLU A 97 -3.92 20.35 3.69
N ILE A 98 -4.58 19.96 4.79
CA ILE A 98 -4.86 18.54 5.09
C ILE A 98 -5.69 17.89 3.99
N ALA A 99 -6.69 18.60 3.44
CA ALA A 99 -7.52 18.11 2.35
C ALA A 99 -6.77 18.00 1.02
N GLU A 100 -5.74 18.82 0.82
CA GLU A 100 -4.82 18.78 -0.33
C GLU A 100 -3.74 17.68 -0.16
N GLY A 101 -3.70 17.00 0.99
CA GLY A 101 -2.76 15.92 1.29
C GLY A 101 -1.46 16.39 1.93
N GLU A 102 -1.33 17.69 2.23
CA GLU A 102 -0.20 18.26 2.93
C GLU A 102 -0.47 18.21 4.44
N LEU A 103 0.38 17.51 5.19
CA LEU A 103 0.21 17.32 6.65
C LEU A 103 1.11 18.30 7.43
N PRO A 104 0.63 19.50 7.81
CA PRO A 104 1.45 20.55 8.42
C PRO A 104 2.02 20.11 9.77
N GLU A 105 3.30 20.36 10.08
CA GLU A 105 3.99 19.77 11.24
C GLU A 105 3.20 19.86 12.57
N ALA A 106 2.67 21.05 12.86
CA ALA A 106 1.75 21.28 13.96
C ALA A 106 0.81 22.45 13.64
N ILE A 107 -0.39 22.41 14.22
CA ILE A 107 -1.36 23.50 14.14
C ILE A 107 -1.21 24.33 15.41
N SER A 108 -1.01 25.64 15.23
CA SER A 108 -0.95 26.61 16.32
C SER A 108 -1.95 27.74 16.08
N LEU A 109 -2.86 27.96 17.03
CA LEU A 109 -3.83 29.05 16.98
C LEU A 109 -3.35 30.20 17.88
N LEU A 110 -3.55 31.45 17.45
CA LEU A 110 -3.08 32.63 18.19
C LEU A 110 -3.99 32.89 19.40
N ASN A 111 -3.39 33.13 20.57
CA ASN A 111 -4.10 33.54 21.80
C ASN A 111 -5.39 32.73 22.04
N SER A 112 -5.24 31.41 22.03
CA SER A 112 -6.36 30.49 22.15
C SER A 112 -6.92 30.52 23.58
N GLU A 113 -8.16 30.99 23.71
CA GLU A 113 -8.99 30.70 24.87
C GLU A 113 -9.14 29.17 25.06
N ASP A 114 -9.53 28.73 26.25
CA ASP A 114 -9.54 27.31 26.64
C ASP A 114 -10.17 26.37 25.58
N ASP A 115 -11.25 26.80 24.93
CA ASP A 115 -11.92 26.00 23.89
C ASP A 115 -11.11 25.89 22.58
N LEU A 116 -10.46 26.97 22.14
CA LEU A 116 -9.59 26.94 20.95
C LEU A 116 -8.35 26.10 21.19
N LYS A 117 -7.82 26.13 22.43
CA LYS A 117 -6.70 25.30 22.83
C LYS A 117 -7.07 23.82 22.86
N ALA A 118 -8.28 23.48 23.28
CA ALA A 118 -8.81 22.13 23.20
C ALA A 118 -8.93 21.66 21.73
N ILE A 119 -9.47 22.51 20.84
CA ILE A 119 -9.57 22.21 19.40
C ILE A 119 -8.19 22.00 18.78
N GLU A 120 -7.22 22.87 19.09
CA GLU A 120 -5.83 22.73 18.67
C GLU A 120 -5.24 21.37 19.10
N GLY A 121 -5.41 21.01 20.37
CA GLY A 121 -4.96 19.71 20.90
C GLY A 121 -5.60 18.51 20.21
N TYR A 122 -6.92 18.55 19.98
CA TYR A 122 -7.63 17.49 19.25
C TYR A 122 -7.17 17.37 17.81
N LEU A 123 -6.99 18.51 17.12
CA LEU A 123 -6.61 18.50 15.72
C LEU A 123 -5.16 18.02 15.54
N ASN A 124 -4.25 18.40 16.43
CA ASN A 124 -2.89 17.87 16.45
C ASN A 124 -2.88 16.35 16.75
N THR A 125 -3.76 15.87 17.61
CA THR A 125 -3.92 14.42 17.85
C THR A 125 -4.39 13.68 16.60
N VAL A 126 -5.39 14.23 15.89
CA VAL A 126 -5.88 13.66 14.63
C VAL A 126 -4.79 13.67 13.57
N LEU A 127 -4.02 14.76 13.48
CA LEU A 127 -2.94 14.91 12.50
C LEU A 127 -1.82 13.89 12.73
N GLU A 128 -1.47 13.64 13.99
CA GLU A 128 -0.50 12.61 14.37
C GLU A 128 -1.02 11.20 14.07
N GLU A 129 -2.31 10.94 14.25
CA GLU A 129 -2.92 9.68 13.85
C GLU A 129 -2.94 9.50 12.32
N LEU A 130 -3.25 10.55 11.57
CA LEU A 130 -3.21 10.54 10.11
C LEU A 130 -1.80 10.26 9.60
N ARG A 131 -0.77 10.90 10.16
CA ARG A 131 0.63 10.60 9.83
C ARG A 131 0.99 9.15 10.05
N ARG A 132 0.65 8.60 11.21
CA ARG A 132 0.91 7.19 11.52
C ARG A 132 0.21 6.26 10.53
N LYS A 133 -1.03 6.56 10.15
CA LYS A 133 -1.78 5.79 9.15
C LYS A 133 -1.17 5.88 7.75
N VAL A 134 -0.73 7.07 7.32
CA VAL A 134 -0.03 7.26 6.04
C VAL A 134 1.26 6.45 6.00
N LEU A 135 2.10 6.55 7.04
CA LEU A 135 3.34 5.79 7.14
C LEU A 135 3.08 4.27 7.13
N HIS A 136 2.02 3.83 7.82
CA HIS A 136 1.62 2.44 7.83
C HIS A 136 1.20 1.93 6.43
N LEU A 137 0.38 2.72 5.71
CA LEU A 137 -0.05 2.37 4.35
C LEU A 137 1.13 2.34 3.37
N GLU A 138 2.05 3.29 3.45
CA GLU A 138 3.26 3.29 2.63
C GLU A 138 4.13 2.07 2.88
N HIS A 139 4.22 1.63 4.14
CA HIS A 139 4.93 0.41 4.49
C HIS A 139 4.23 -0.84 3.93
N GLN A 140 2.92 -0.95 4.10
CA GLN A 140 2.13 -2.07 3.54
C GLN A 140 2.26 -2.15 2.02
N LEU A 141 2.16 -1.02 1.31
CA LEU A 141 2.33 -0.98 -0.14
C LEU A 141 3.73 -1.45 -0.57
N ARG A 142 4.77 -1.09 0.16
CA ARG A 142 6.13 -1.58 -0.11
C ARG A 142 6.25 -3.09 0.06
N VAL A 143 5.73 -3.64 1.14
CA VAL A 143 5.74 -5.09 1.40
C VAL A 143 4.94 -5.85 0.34
N THR A 144 3.73 -5.39 0.02
CA THR A 144 2.90 -6.04 -1.02
C THR A 144 3.56 -6.01 -2.39
N ARG A 145 4.24 -4.92 -2.77
CA ARG A 145 5.00 -4.87 -4.04
C ARG A 145 6.17 -5.85 -4.04
N HIS A 146 6.90 -5.94 -2.93
CA HIS A 146 8.01 -6.89 -2.82
C HIS A 146 7.54 -8.33 -2.99
N MET A 147 6.50 -8.71 -2.23
CA MET A 147 5.92 -10.04 -2.29
C MET A 147 5.37 -10.38 -3.68
N LYS A 148 4.74 -9.40 -4.36
CA LYS A 148 4.28 -9.57 -5.74
C LYS A 148 5.44 -9.88 -6.69
N ASN A 149 6.53 -9.13 -6.60
CA ASN A 149 7.69 -9.32 -7.47
C ASN A 149 8.37 -10.67 -7.22
N GLU A 150 8.45 -11.11 -5.96
CA GLU A 150 8.97 -12.44 -5.60
C GLU A 150 8.10 -13.55 -6.19
N LEU A 151 6.77 -13.43 -6.07
CA LEU A 151 5.83 -14.40 -6.62
C LEU A 151 5.95 -14.49 -8.14
N GLU A 152 6.07 -13.35 -8.84
CA GLU A 152 6.26 -13.32 -10.29
C GLU A 152 7.58 -13.99 -10.71
N SER A 153 8.66 -13.80 -9.93
CA SER A 153 9.95 -14.46 -10.16
C SER A 153 9.85 -15.97 -9.99
N GLN A 154 9.24 -16.43 -8.89
CA GLN A 154 9.04 -17.86 -8.62
C GLN A 154 8.16 -18.53 -9.67
N GLN A 155 7.09 -17.84 -10.12
CA GLN A 155 6.22 -18.36 -11.17
C GLN A 155 6.98 -18.53 -12.49
N LYS A 156 7.89 -17.59 -12.82
CA LYS A 156 8.72 -17.70 -14.03
C LYS A 156 9.67 -18.89 -13.96
N GLU A 157 10.35 -19.08 -12.82
CA GLU A 157 11.25 -20.20 -12.61
C GLU A 157 10.52 -21.55 -12.70
N LEU A 158 9.34 -21.66 -12.07
CA LEU A 158 8.50 -22.85 -12.17
C LEU A 158 8.05 -23.12 -13.60
N LEU A 159 7.69 -22.07 -14.36
CA LEU A 159 7.31 -22.21 -15.76
C LEU A 159 8.48 -22.71 -16.62
N GLU A 160 9.70 -22.22 -16.38
CA GLU A 160 10.90 -22.68 -17.08
C GLU A 160 11.23 -24.14 -16.73
N ALA A 161 11.14 -24.51 -15.46
CA ALA A 161 11.32 -25.90 -15.02
C ALA A 161 10.29 -26.84 -15.66
N GLU A 162 9.03 -26.43 -15.72
CA GLU A 162 7.96 -27.24 -16.34
C GLU A 162 8.18 -27.40 -17.85
N ARG A 163 8.61 -26.34 -18.56
CA ARG A 163 8.97 -26.42 -19.97
C ARG A 163 10.10 -27.40 -20.22
N HIS A 164 11.16 -27.35 -19.39
CA HIS A 164 12.27 -28.30 -19.48
C HIS A 164 11.81 -29.74 -19.22
N ARG A 165 10.96 -29.95 -18.20
CA ARG A 165 10.39 -31.27 -17.89
C ARG A 165 9.61 -31.85 -19.06
N VAL A 166 8.68 -31.07 -19.62
CA VAL A 166 7.85 -31.50 -20.77
C VAL A 166 8.71 -31.77 -22.01
N MET A 167 9.75 -30.96 -22.23
CA MET A 167 10.70 -31.18 -23.34
C MET A 167 11.44 -32.52 -23.18
N ILE A 168 11.98 -32.81 -21.99
CA ILE A 168 12.70 -34.07 -21.71
C ILE A 168 11.77 -35.27 -21.89
N GLN A 169 10.53 -35.19 -21.39
CA GLN A 169 9.53 -36.24 -21.57
C GLN A 169 9.20 -36.49 -23.05
N SER A 170 9.09 -35.42 -23.83
CA SER A 170 8.82 -35.50 -25.28
C SER A 170 9.98 -36.13 -26.04
N VAL A 171 11.23 -35.79 -25.68
CA VAL A 171 12.44 -36.39 -26.26
C VAL A 171 12.53 -37.88 -25.92
N ALA A 172 12.29 -38.25 -24.66
CA ALA A 172 12.29 -39.65 -24.24
C ALA A 172 11.26 -40.47 -25.01
N ALA A 173 10.03 -39.96 -25.15
CA ALA A 173 8.97 -40.60 -25.93
C ALA A 173 9.37 -40.74 -27.41
N ALA A 174 9.93 -39.69 -28.02
CA ALA A 174 10.41 -39.73 -29.40
C ALA A 174 11.53 -40.77 -29.59
N CYS A 175 12.50 -40.83 -28.67
CA CYS A 175 13.57 -41.83 -28.70
C CYS A 175 13.03 -43.25 -28.64
N HIS A 176 12.02 -43.52 -27.80
CA HIS A 176 11.35 -44.82 -27.76
C HIS A 176 10.65 -45.17 -29.08
N HIS A 177 9.91 -44.23 -29.66
CA HIS A 177 9.20 -44.44 -30.92
C HIS A 177 10.13 -44.58 -32.14
N ILE A 178 11.29 -43.93 -32.15
CA ILE A 178 12.27 -44.03 -33.26
C ILE A 178 13.19 -45.26 -33.07
N GLY A 179 13.50 -45.65 -31.83
CA GLY A 179 14.33 -46.83 -31.56
C GLY A 179 13.72 -48.13 -32.09
N GLN A 180 12.39 -48.25 -32.05
CA GLN A 180 11.67 -49.42 -32.58
C GLN A 180 11.89 -49.66 -34.09
N PRO A 181 11.54 -48.73 -34.99
CA PRO A 181 11.76 -48.90 -36.43
C PRO A 181 13.24 -49.00 -36.78
N THR A 182 14.13 -48.32 -36.05
CA THR A 182 15.59 -48.42 -36.24
C THR A 182 16.08 -49.86 -35.99
N THR A 183 15.58 -50.50 -34.93
CA THR A 183 15.90 -51.91 -34.60
C THR A 183 15.39 -52.86 -35.69
N VAL A 184 14.17 -52.66 -36.17
CA VAL A 184 13.57 -53.46 -37.27
C VAL A 184 14.36 -53.29 -38.58
N LEU A 185 14.73 -52.05 -38.91
CA LEU A 185 15.51 -51.73 -40.11
C LEU A 185 16.90 -52.39 -40.07
N SER A 186 17.59 -52.30 -38.93
CA SER A 186 18.88 -52.96 -38.71
C SER A 186 18.78 -54.49 -38.91
N ALA A 187 17.75 -55.13 -38.35
CA ALA A 187 17.52 -56.56 -38.53
C ALA A 187 17.28 -56.94 -40.01
N HIS A 188 16.49 -56.15 -40.75
CA HIS A 188 16.26 -56.38 -42.18
C HIS A 188 17.53 -56.19 -43.02
N LEU A 189 18.32 -55.15 -42.74
CA LEU A 189 19.59 -54.92 -43.44
C LEU A 189 20.58 -56.06 -43.17
N GLN A 190 20.61 -56.61 -41.95
CA GLN A 190 21.43 -57.78 -41.64
C GLN A 190 20.98 -59.02 -42.44
N MET A 191 19.67 -59.25 -42.57
CA MET A 191 19.15 -60.32 -43.44
C MET A 191 19.51 -60.10 -44.92
N LEU A 192 19.37 -58.88 -45.44
CA LEU A 192 19.76 -58.54 -46.81
C LEU A 192 21.25 -58.73 -47.06
N ARG A 193 22.10 -58.35 -46.10
CA ARG A 193 23.55 -58.56 -46.15
C ARG A 193 23.92 -60.03 -46.31
N THR A 194 23.22 -60.94 -45.63
CA THR A 194 23.44 -62.39 -45.78
C THR A 194 22.98 -62.96 -47.12
N ARG A 195 22.05 -62.28 -47.82
CA ARG A 195 21.45 -62.72 -49.09
C ARG A 195 22.04 -62.03 -50.33
N ALA A 196 22.75 -60.93 -50.18
CA ALA A 196 23.36 -60.18 -51.28
C ALA A 196 24.38 -61.04 -52.05
N THR A 197 24.23 -61.11 -53.37
CA THR A 197 25.06 -61.98 -54.23
C THR A 197 26.09 -61.21 -55.04
N SER A 198 25.84 -59.93 -55.31
CA SER A 198 26.79 -59.04 -55.98
C SER A 198 27.54 -58.14 -55.00
N ASP A 199 28.77 -57.76 -55.35
CA ASP A 199 29.56 -56.83 -54.53
C ASP A 199 28.89 -55.45 -54.43
N LYS A 200 28.19 -55.02 -55.49
CA LYS A 200 27.46 -53.75 -55.52
C LYS A 200 26.27 -53.72 -54.54
N GLU A 201 25.48 -54.80 -54.47
CA GLU A 201 24.39 -54.91 -53.49
C GLU A 201 24.94 -54.92 -52.06
N ARG A 202 26.06 -55.61 -51.82
CA ARG A 202 26.72 -55.60 -50.50
C ARG A 202 27.16 -54.20 -50.09
N GLU A 203 27.77 -53.45 -51.00
CA GLU A 203 28.20 -52.08 -50.74
C GLU A 203 27.02 -51.17 -50.35
N GLN A 204 25.89 -51.27 -51.08
CA GLN A 204 24.68 -50.51 -50.77
C GLN A 204 24.08 -50.88 -49.40
N VAL A 205 24.04 -52.17 -49.07
CA VAL A 205 23.54 -52.63 -47.76
C VAL A 205 24.46 -52.18 -46.62
N GLU A 206 25.79 -52.18 -46.83
CA GLU A 206 26.76 -51.64 -45.86
C GLU A 206 26.59 -50.13 -45.66
N GLU A 207 26.34 -49.37 -46.73
CA GLU A 207 26.04 -47.94 -46.62
C GLU A 207 24.76 -47.68 -45.82
N CYS A 208 23.69 -48.44 -46.08
CA CYS A 208 22.46 -48.36 -45.28
C CYS A 208 22.70 -48.74 -43.81
N ASN A 209 23.49 -49.79 -43.53
CA ASN A 209 23.83 -50.15 -42.15
C ASN A 209 24.57 -49.02 -41.43
N ARG A 210 25.56 -48.40 -42.08
CA ARG A 210 26.28 -47.24 -41.51
C ARG A 210 25.34 -46.08 -41.17
N ALA A 211 24.34 -45.81 -42.01
CA ALA A 211 23.32 -44.78 -41.72
C ALA A 211 22.44 -45.15 -40.51
N VAL A 212 22.03 -46.42 -40.39
CA VAL A 212 21.24 -46.92 -39.26
C VAL A 212 22.04 -46.89 -37.95
N ASP A 213 23.32 -47.27 -37.99
CA ASP A 213 24.21 -47.20 -36.83
C ASP A 213 24.39 -45.75 -36.36
N ALA A 214 24.50 -44.79 -37.30
CA ALA A 214 24.56 -43.37 -36.96
C ALA A 214 23.26 -42.89 -36.27
N ILE A 215 22.09 -43.37 -36.69
CA ILE A 215 20.81 -43.09 -36.02
C ILE A 215 20.81 -43.69 -34.60
N ALA A 216 21.26 -44.94 -34.45
CA ALA A 216 21.33 -45.59 -33.15
C ALA A 216 22.28 -44.85 -32.18
N GLU A 217 23.41 -44.35 -32.66
CA GLU A 217 24.34 -43.53 -31.87
C GLU A 217 23.69 -42.20 -31.43
N VAL A 218 22.96 -41.52 -32.32
CA VAL A 218 22.22 -40.28 -31.98
C VAL A 218 21.13 -40.56 -30.94
N LEU A 219 20.39 -41.67 -31.08
CA LEU A 219 19.38 -42.07 -30.11
C LEU A 219 19.99 -42.41 -28.74
N ASP A 220 21.14 -43.07 -28.68
CA ASP A 220 21.84 -43.36 -27.42
C ASP A 220 22.31 -42.06 -26.74
N LYS A 221 22.86 -41.11 -27.52
CA LYS A 221 23.24 -39.78 -27.01
C LYS A 221 22.03 -39.03 -26.45
N LEU A 222 20.90 -39.01 -27.16
CA LEU A 222 19.67 -38.35 -26.69
C LEU A 222 19.08 -39.03 -25.44
N ARG A 223 19.15 -40.37 -25.36
CA ARG A 223 18.68 -41.11 -24.19
C ARG A 223 19.48 -40.76 -22.94
N ARG A 224 20.81 -40.64 -23.05
CA ARG A 224 21.67 -40.21 -21.94
C ARG A 224 21.34 -38.80 -21.46
N VAL A 225 21.00 -37.89 -22.37
CA VAL A 225 20.55 -36.52 -22.02
C VAL A 225 19.18 -36.54 -21.34
N SER A 226 18.29 -37.48 -21.69
CA SER A 226 16.97 -37.61 -21.06
C SER A 226 16.98 -38.25 -19.66
N GLU A 227 18.07 -38.92 -19.27
CA GLU A 227 18.22 -39.57 -17.96
C GLU A 227 18.59 -38.60 -16.83
N TYR A 228 18.70 -37.30 -17.11
CA TYR A 228 18.95 -36.26 -16.10
C TYR A 228 17.78 -36.19 -15.11
N ARG A 229 18.02 -36.74 -13.92
CA ARG A 229 17.06 -36.80 -12.82
C ARG A 229 17.06 -35.47 -12.08
N THR A 230 15.91 -34.83 -11.98
CA THR A 230 15.72 -33.65 -11.12
C THR A 230 15.86 -34.07 -9.65
N VAL A 231 16.78 -33.46 -8.91
CA VAL A 231 16.99 -33.73 -7.47
C VAL A 231 16.18 -32.69 -6.67
N PRO A 232 15.51 -33.07 -5.55
CA PRO A 232 14.69 -32.15 -4.78
C PRO A 232 15.53 -30.99 -4.24
N TYR A 233 15.09 -29.75 -4.47
CA TYR A 233 15.89 -28.56 -4.17
C TYR A 233 15.81 -28.08 -2.72
N MET A 234 14.98 -28.73 -1.91
CA MET A 234 14.90 -28.46 -0.48
C MET A 234 14.93 -29.77 0.29
N THR A 235 16.09 -30.08 0.87
CA THR A 235 16.10 -30.74 2.17
C THR A 235 15.46 -29.75 3.14
N SER A 236 14.13 -29.86 3.32
CA SER A 236 13.43 -29.16 4.39
C SER A 236 14.20 -29.38 5.69
N TYR A 237 14.75 -28.31 6.26
CA TYR A 237 15.45 -28.36 7.54
C TYR A 237 14.48 -28.56 8.72
N ASP A 238 13.18 -28.59 8.42
CA ASP A 238 12.11 -28.90 9.36
C ASP A 238 11.52 -30.26 8.97
N GLY A 239 11.54 -31.22 9.89
CA GLY A 239 11.17 -32.64 9.70
C GLY A 239 9.70 -32.92 9.36
N HIS A 240 9.06 -32.09 8.54
CA HIS A 240 7.74 -32.31 7.97
C HIS A 240 7.85 -32.67 6.48
N ALA A 241 7.13 -33.74 6.12
CA ALA A 241 7.18 -34.40 4.81
C ALA A 241 7.00 -33.41 3.65
N THR A 242 8.00 -33.38 2.77
CA THR A 242 8.02 -32.58 1.53
C THR A 242 6.96 -33.07 0.56
N THR A 243 6.19 -32.11 0.04
CA THR A 243 5.21 -32.31 -1.03
C THR A 243 5.95 -32.50 -2.37
N PRO A 244 5.44 -33.30 -3.34
CA PRO A 244 6.22 -33.79 -4.50
C PRO A 244 6.63 -32.77 -5.58
N GLY A 245 6.51 -31.46 -5.33
CA GLY A 245 6.53 -30.42 -6.37
C GLY A 245 7.85 -29.69 -6.65
N ASN A 246 8.93 -29.93 -5.89
CA ASN A 246 10.10 -29.04 -5.87
C ASN A 246 11.43 -29.72 -6.25
N ALA A 247 11.74 -29.88 -7.55
CA ALA A 247 13.03 -30.43 -8.00
C ALA A 247 13.62 -29.63 -9.20
N ILE A 248 14.91 -29.29 -9.15
CA ILE A 248 15.68 -28.60 -10.23
C ILE A 248 16.90 -29.45 -10.62
N LEU A 249 17.44 -29.19 -11.82
CA LEU A 249 18.48 -29.93 -12.54
C LEU A 249 19.88 -29.75 -11.89
N ASP A 250 20.56 -30.85 -11.55
CA ASP A 250 21.97 -30.86 -11.11
C ASP A 250 22.87 -31.43 -12.23
N ILE A 251 24.04 -30.85 -12.45
CA ILE A 251 24.99 -31.22 -13.51
C ILE A 251 26.27 -31.74 -12.85
N GLU A 252 26.32 -33.03 -12.52
CA GLU A 252 27.58 -33.67 -12.14
C GLU A 252 28.49 -33.82 -13.37
N THR A 253 29.51 -32.98 -13.46
CA THR A 253 30.61 -33.14 -14.42
C THR A 253 31.54 -34.26 -13.94
N HIS A 254 31.37 -35.47 -14.47
CA HIS A 254 32.35 -36.55 -14.29
C HIS A 254 33.63 -36.25 -15.08
N GLY A 255 34.52 -35.47 -14.46
CA GLY A 255 35.93 -35.33 -14.86
C GLY A 255 36.72 -36.57 -14.46
N GLY A 256 36.70 -37.59 -15.32
CA GLY A 256 37.54 -38.77 -15.18
C GLY A 256 39.01 -38.43 -15.45
N VAL A 257 39.78 -38.18 -14.39
CA VAL A 257 41.24 -38.30 -14.42
C VAL A 257 41.58 -39.78 -14.50
N ARG A 258 42.06 -40.23 -15.67
CA ARG A 258 42.70 -41.54 -15.82
C ARG A 258 44.20 -41.37 -15.53
N THR A 259 44.66 -41.95 -14.43
CA THR A 259 46.05 -42.41 -14.26
C THR A 259 46.14 -43.87 -14.65
#